data_AF-A0AAD9S3E9-F1
#
_entry.id   AF-A0AAD9S3E9-F1
#
_cell.length_a   1.000
_cell.length_b   1.000
_cell.length_c   1.000
_cell.angle_alpha   90.00
_cell.angle_beta   90.00
_cell.angle_gamma   90.00
#
_symmetry.space_group_name_H-M   'P 1'
#
loop_
_entity.id
_entity.type
_entity.pdbx_description
1 polymer ?
#
loop_
_entity_poly.entity_id
_entity_poly.type
_entity_poly.pdbx_seq_one_letter_code
_entity_poly.pdbx_strand_id
1 'polypeptide(L)'
;MATTEAGVLATIWVLFVFSTSFLGLRLWCRHRYAAGFWWDDHVLVAGWGFIIAANVSASVYLAAKPDDGNFSILFAKVAAAIACAFTKTAFCVTILRLLNPGHHPAWKWLVWYLMVSFNMATIMLIIRQWARMCASNYEEGDVRLTNPLGRGHCWPDEVVRGIADFYMAYSAVTE
;
A
#
# COMPACT_ATOMS: atom_id res chain seq x y z
N MET A 1 -15.24 -21.91 -7.40
CA MET A 1 -14.15 -20.95 -7.70
C MET A 1 -14.68 -19.64 -8.27
N ALA A 2 -15.60 -19.64 -9.26
CA ALA A 2 -16.15 -18.38 -9.80
C ALA A 2 -16.90 -17.49 -8.77
N THR A 3 -17.56 -18.08 -7.76
CA THR A 3 -18.28 -17.33 -6.72
C THR A 3 -17.34 -16.62 -5.74
N THR A 4 -16.16 -17.18 -5.47
CA THR A 4 -15.17 -16.60 -4.55
C THR A 4 -14.45 -15.41 -5.19
N GLU A 5 -14.13 -15.50 -6.48
CA GLU A 5 -13.48 -14.41 -7.24
C GLU A 5 -14.39 -13.19 -7.37
N ALA A 6 -15.67 -13.41 -7.68
CA ALA A 6 -16.67 -12.35 -7.73
C ALA A 6 -16.87 -11.67 -6.36
N GLY A 7 -16.85 -12.44 -5.27
CA GLY A 7 -16.95 -11.90 -3.91
C GLY A 7 -15.75 -11.02 -3.53
N VAL A 8 -14.54 -11.42 -3.90
CA VAL A 8 -13.31 -10.62 -3.68
C VAL A 8 -13.36 -9.34 -4.49
N LEU A 9 -13.72 -9.42 -5.77
CA LEU A 9 -13.86 -8.24 -6.63
C LEU A 9 -14.89 -7.26 -6.06
N ALA A 10 -16.08 -7.74 -5.67
CA ALA A 10 -17.11 -6.90 -5.06
C ALA A 10 -16.60 -6.19 -3.80
N THR A 11 -15.89 -6.90 -2.93
CA THR A 11 -15.32 -6.35 -1.70
C THR A 11 -14.31 -5.23 -2.00
N ILE A 12 -13.42 -5.45 -2.96
CA ILE A 12 -12.42 -4.48 -3.40
C ILE A 12 -13.10 -3.18 -3.87
N TRP A 13 -14.12 -3.28 -4.73
CA TRP A 13 -14.84 -2.12 -5.25
C TRP A 13 -15.67 -1.40 -4.18
N VAL A 14 -16.31 -2.11 -3.25
CA VAL A 14 -17.04 -1.48 -2.14
C VAL A 14 -16.09 -0.70 -1.24
N LEU A 15 -14.95 -1.28 -0.87
CA LEU A 15 -13.92 -0.62 -0.07
C LEU A 15 -13.35 0.61 -0.81
N PHE A 16 -13.17 0.51 -2.13
CA PHE A 16 -12.71 1.62 -2.96
C PHE A 16 -13.71 2.79 -2.99
N VAL A 17 -15.00 2.50 -3.17
CA VAL A 17 -16.06 3.52 -3.13
C VAL A 17 -16.11 4.19 -1.76
N PHE A 18 -16.01 3.40 -0.69
CA PHE A 18 -15.99 3.91 0.68
C PHE A 18 -14.78 4.82 0.92
N SER A 19 -13.58 4.38 0.53
CA SER A 19 -12.36 5.18 0.61
C SER A 19 -12.45 6.49 -0.20
N THR A 20 -12.98 6.41 -1.43
CA THR A 20 -13.16 7.58 -2.30
C THR A 20 -14.16 8.56 -1.72
N SER A 21 -15.22 8.09 -1.06
CA SER A 21 -16.20 8.95 -0.41
C SER A 21 -15.61 9.76 0.75
N PHE A 22 -14.78 9.15 1.60
CA PHE A 22 -14.09 9.86 2.68
C PHE A 22 -13.06 10.84 2.16
N LEU A 23 -12.30 10.45 1.14
CA LEU A 23 -11.34 11.34 0.49
C LEU A 23 -12.04 12.55 -0.13
N GLY A 24 -13.15 12.31 -0.85
CA GLY A 24 -13.98 13.34 -1.44
C GLY A 24 -14.55 14.30 -0.38
N LEU A 25 -15.06 13.77 0.74
CA LEU A 25 -15.56 14.59 1.84
C LEU A 25 -14.44 15.43 2.47
N ARG A 26 -13.25 14.85 2.66
CA ARG A 26 -12.07 15.56 3.18
C ARG A 26 -11.67 16.73 2.27
N LEU A 27 -11.61 16.49 0.96
CA LEU A 27 -11.29 17.52 -0.04
C LEU A 27 -12.40 18.57 -0.12
N TRP A 28 -13.67 18.18 -0.04
CA TRP A 28 -14.82 19.08 -0.07
C TRP A 28 -14.86 20.02 1.13
N CYS A 29 -14.75 19.48 2.35
CA CYS A 29 -14.68 20.28 3.57
C CYS A 29 -13.49 21.25 3.51
N ARG A 30 -12.33 20.79 3.06
CA ARG A 30 -11.14 21.64 2.95
C ARG A 30 -11.31 22.73 1.89
N HIS A 31 -11.86 22.41 0.72
CA HIS A 31 -12.12 23.38 -0.33
C HIS A 31 -13.13 24.45 0.12
N ARG A 32 -14.17 24.06 0.88
CA ARG A 32 -15.21 24.98 1.31
C ARG A 32 -14.82 25.87 2.49
N TYR A 33 -14.01 25.35 3.42
CA TYR A 33 -13.69 26.02 4.70
C TYR A 33 -12.24 26.51 4.82
N ALA A 34 -11.29 26.05 3.99
CA ALA A 34 -9.89 26.46 4.03
C ALA A 34 -9.44 27.08 2.68
N ALA A 35 -8.95 28.32 2.73
CA ALA A 35 -8.54 29.09 1.55
C ALA A 35 -7.16 28.65 1.02
N GLY A 36 -7.07 27.45 0.43
CA GLY A 36 -5.90 27.02 -0.34
C GLY A 36 -5.69 25.52 -0.36
N PHE A 37 -5.34 25.00 -1.55
CA PHE A 37 -4.91 23.62 -1.74
C PHE A 37 -3.45 23.49 -1.29
N TRP A 38 -3.17 22.60 -0.34
CA TRP A 38 -1.80 22.43 0.16
C TRP A 38 -1.12 21.25 -0.51
N TRP A 39 0.21 21.25 -0.52
CA TRP A 39 1.05 20.11 -1.00
C TRP A 39 0.65 18.75 -0.40
N ASP A 40 0.11 18.75 0.81
CA ASP A 40 -0.41 17.57 1.50
C ASP A 40 -1.63 16.94 0.79
N ASP A 41 -2.54 17.76 0.27
CA ASP A 41 -3.70 17.26 -0.49
C ASP A 41 -3.26 16.68 -1.83
N HIS A 42 -2.23 17.25 -2.46
CA HIS A 42 -1.66 16.71 -3.69
C HIS A 42 -1.04 15.31 -3.46
N VAL A 43 -0.33 15.13 -2.35
CA VAL A 43 0.26 13.85 -1.94
C VAL A 43 -0.83 12.80 -1.69
N LEU A 44 -1.94 13.20 -1.07
CA LEU A 44 -3.08 12.33 -0.82
C LEU A 44 -3.81 11.94 -2.11
N VAL A 45 -4.02 12.88 -3.04
CA VAL A 45 -4.61 12.62 -4.37
C VAL A 45 -3.70 11.73 -5.22
N ALA A 46 -2.38 11.93 -5.15
CA ALA A 46 -1.42 11.05 -5.80
C ALA A 46 -1.52 9.61 -5.25
N GLY A 47 -1.62 9.45 -3.93
CA GLY A 47 -1.86 8.16 -3.27
C GLY A 47 -3.14 7.48 -3.76
N TRP A 48 -4.24 8.22 -3.90
CA TRP A 48 -5.50 7.70 -4.44
C TRP A 48 -5.37 7.23 -5.90
N GLY A 49 -4.58 7.92 -6.73
CA GLY A 49 -4.26 7.47 -8.08
C GLY A 49 -3.59 6.08 -8.10
N PHE A 50 -2.67 5.83 -7.16
CA PHE A 50 -2.06 4.49 -6.99
C PHE A 50 -3.06 3.44 -6.52
N ILE A 51 -4.05 3.81 -5.69
CA ILE A 51 -5.14 2.90 -5.31
C ILE A 51 -5.92 2.47 -6.56
N ILE A 52 -6.29 3.39 -7.45
CA ILE A 52 -7.00 3.04 -8.69
C ILE A 52 -6.17 2.07 -9.52
N ALA A 53 -4.88 2.37 -9.71
CA ALA A 53 -3.98 1.50 -10.45
C ALA A 53 -3.93 0.08 -9.84
N ALA A 54 -3.91 -0.02 -8.50
CA ALA A 54 -3.97 -1.29 -7.80
C ALA A 54 -5.29 -2.04 -8.01
N ASN A 55 -6.43 -1.36 -7.88
CA ASN A 55 -7.77 -1.94 -8.04
C ASN A 55 -8.00 -2.44 -9.47
N VAL A 56 -7.61 -1.66 -10.47
CA VAL A 56 -7.70 -2.05 -11.88
C VAL A 56 -6.84 -3.27 -12.16
N SER A 57 -5.58 -3.26 -11.70
CA SER A 57 -4.64 -4.37 -11.94
C SER A 57 -5.09 -5.67 -11.25
N ALA A 58 -5.66 -5.57 -10.05
CA ALA A 58 -6.26 -6.70 -9.34
C ALA A 58 -7.53 -7.21 -10.06
N SER A 59 -8.37 -6.31 -10.57
CA SER A 59 -9.56 -6.67 -11.32
C SER A 59 -9.22 -7.40 -12.63
N VAL A 60 -8.19 -6.94 -13.35
CA VAL A 60 -7.69 -7.61 -14.56
C VAL A 60 -7.18 -9.01 -14.25
N TYR A 61 -6.45 -9.19 -13.15
CA TYR A 61 -5.97 -10.50 -12.72
C TYR A 61 -7.11 -11.48 -12.38
N LEU A 62 -8.20 -11.00 -11.77
CA LEU A 62 -9.34 -11.82 -11.37
C LEU A 62 -10.34 -12.08 -12.52
N ALA A 63 -10.46 -11.17 -13.48
CA ALA A 63 -11.46 -11.24 -14.55
C ALA A 63 -10.91 -11.79 -15.88
N ALA A 64 -9.63 -11.55 -16.18
CA ALA A 64 -8.96 -12.15 -17.33
C ALA A 64 -8.21 -13.41 -16.88
N LYS A 65 -8.15 -14.43 -17.74
CA LYS A 65 -7.34 -15.63 -17.52
C LYS A 65 -5.92 -15.21 -17.08
N PRO A 66 -5.33 -15.83 -16.04
CA PRO A 66 -4.05 -15.39 -15.48
C PRO A 66 -2.98 -15.34 -16.58
N ASP A 67 -2.33 -14.18 -16.68
CA ASP A 67 -1.20 -13.95 -17.57
C ASP A 67 -0.02 -14.84 -17.15
N ASP A 68 0.76 -15.36 -18.10
CA ASP A 68 1.77 -16.42 -17.90
C ASP A 68 2.87 -16.03 -16.88
N GLY A 69 2.94 -14.76 -16.46
CA GLY A 69 3.91 -14.23 -15.51
C GLY A 69 3.36 -13.56 -14.23
N ASN A 70 2.05 -13.60 -13.95
CA ASN A 70 1.45 -12.98 -12.75
C ASN A 70 1.86 -11.50 -12.51
N PHE A 71 2.21 -10.76 -13.57
CA PHE A 71 2.76 -9.41 -13.45
C PHE A 71 1.70 -8.41 -12.95
N SER A 72 0.43 -8.62 -13.32
CA SER A 72 -0.70 -7.77 -12.91
C SER A 72 -0.91 -7.78 -11.39
N ILE A 73 -0.79 -8.93 -10.72
CA ILE A 73 -0.95 -9.01 -9.26
C ILE A 73 0.28 -8.46 -8.52
N LEU A 74 1.49 -8.64 -9.08
CA LEU A 74 2.72 -8.03 -8.58
C LEU A 74 2.59 -6.50 -8.57
N PHE A 75 2.17 -5.93 -9.70
CA PHE A 75 1.95 -4.51 -9.86
C PHE A 75 0.85 -3.99 -8.92
N ALA A 76 -0.26 -4.72 -8.80
CA ALA A 76 -1.34 -4.36 -7.88
C ALA A 76 -0.86 -4.24 -6.43
N LYS A 77 -0.04 -5.20 -5.97
CA LYS A 77 0.51 -5.20 -4.60
C LYS A 77 1.47 -4.03 -4.37
N VAL A 78 2.33 -3.71 -5.34
CA VAL A 78 3.27 -2.58 -5.25
C VAL A 78 2.51 -1.25 -5.25
N ALA A 79 1.55 -1.08 -6.15
CA ALA A 79 0.72 0.13 -6.22
C ALA A 79 -0.07 0.33 -4.91
N ALA A 80 -0.63 -0.74 -4.34
CA ALA A 80 -1.29 -0.68 -3.03
C ALA A 80 -0.32 -0.31 -1.89
N ALA A 81 0.89 -0.86 -1.86
CA ALA A 81 1.90 -0.52 -0.86
C ALA A 81 2.31 0.96 -0.94
N ILE A 82 2.53 1.47 -2.16
CA ILE A 82 2.84 2.88 -2.40
C ILE A 82 1.68 3.77 -1.94
N ALA A 83 0.44 3.42 -2.29
CA ALA A 83 -0.74 4.14 -1.83
C ALA A 83 -0.86 4.20 -0.30
N CYS A 84 -0.58 3.09 0.40
CA CYS A 84 -0.55 3.05 1.85
C CYS A 84 0.51 3.99 2.43
N ALA A 85 1.72 4.02 1.86
CA ALA A 85 2.78 4.94 2.26
C ALA A 85 2.35 6.41 2.09
N PHE A 86 1.78 6.77 0.94
CA PHE A 86 1.29 8.12 0.66
C PHE A 86 0.15 8.55 1.59
N THR A 87 -0.74 7.64 1.96
CA THR A 87 -1.85 7.95 2.88
C THR A 87 -1.34 8.20 4.30
N LYS A 88 -0.41 7.37 4.79
CA LYS A 88 0.18 7.55 6.12
C LYS A 88 1.07 8.80 6.19
N THR A 89 1.82 9.13 5.14
CA THR A 89 2.63 10.36 5.11
C THR A 89 1.77 11.63 5.16
N ALA A 90 0.68 11.69 4.38
CA ALA A 90 -0.25 12.81 4.42
C ALA A 90 -0.90 12.97 5.81
N PHE A 91 -1.21 11.86 6.48
CA PHE A 91 -1.72 11.91 7.85
C PHE A 91 -0.68 12.47 8.84
N CYS A 92 0.56 11.99 8.82
CA CYS A 92 1.63 12.50 9.68
C CYS A 92 1.90 14.00 9.43
N VAL A 93 1.89 14.44 8.16
CA VAL A 93 2.03 15.86 7.79
C VAL A 93 0.87 16.69 8.33
N THR A 94 -0.36 16.15 8.31
CA THR A 94 -1.53 16.81 8.89
C THR A 94 -1.37 16.98 10.40
N ILE A 95 -0.93 15.95 11.13
CA ILE A 95 -0.63 16.04 12.57
C ILE A 95 0.44 17.10 12.83
N LEU A 96 1.51 17.12 12.04
CA LEU A 96 2.61 18.07 12.21
C LEU A 96 2.13 19.52 12.07
N ARG A 97 1.10 19.76 11.25
CA ARG A 97 0.46 21.08 11.10
C ARG A 97 -0.51 21.41 12.23
N LEU A 98 -1.26 20.44 12.72
CA LEU A 98 -2.15 20.61 13.88
C LEU A 98 -1.36 20.83 15.18
N LEU A 99 -0.10 20.40 15.19
CA LEU A 99 0.80 20.63 16.32
C LEU A 99 1.17 22.12 16.43
N ASN A 100 0.37 22.83 17.22
CA ASN A 100 0.54 24.26 17.52
C ASN A 100 1.96 24.59 18.04
N PRO A 101 2.44 25.83 17.81
CA PRO A 101 3.76 26.30 18.26
C PRO A 101 3.97 26.30 19.79
N GLY A 102 2.93 26.09 20.60
CA GLY A 102 3.01 25.94 22.05
C GLY A 102 3.40 24.53 22.55
N HIS A 103 3.43 23.51 21.69
CA HIS A 103 3.85 22.16 22.08
C HIS A 103 5.38 21.99 22.04
N HIS A 104 5.90 21.17 22.96
CA HIS A 104 7.33 20.90 23.10
C HIS A 104 7.93 20.37 21.77
N PRO A 105 9.11 20.84 21.31
CA PRO A 105 9.69 20.49 20.02
C PRO A 105 9.95 18.99 19.82
N ALA A 106 10.02 18.22 20.91
CA ALA A 106 10.18 16.76 20.89
C ALA A 106 9.06 16.04 20.12
N TRP A 107 7.82 16.54 20.16
CA TRP A 107 6.70 15.90 19.47
C TRP A 107 6.81 16.00 17.95
N LYS A 108 7.38 17.09 17.43
CA LYS A 108 7.64 17.24 15.98
C LYS A 108 8.68 16.24 15.50
N TRP A 109 9.74 16.04 16.30
CA TRP A 109 10.77 15.03 16.03
C TRP A 109 10.21 13.61 16.09
N LEU A 110 9.34 13.31 17.05
CA LEU A 110 8.68 12.00 17.16
C LEU A 110 7.81 11.69 15.93
N VAL A 111 7.00 12.65 15.49
CA VAL A 111 6.16 12.48 14.28
C VAL A 111 7.02 12.28 13.03
N TRP A 112 8.12 13.01 12.91
CA TRP A 112 9.06 12.84 11.80
C TRP A 112 9.72 11.46 11.81
N TYR A 113 10.14 10.99 12.99
CA TYR A 113 10.71 9.66 13.17
C TYR A 113 9.71 8.55 12.78
N LEU A 114 8.47 8.65 13.23
CA LEU A 114 7.40 7.70 12.88
C LEU A 114 7.13 7.70 11.37
N MET A 115 7.07 8.88 10.75
CA MET A 115 6.89 9.01 9.30
C MET A 115 8.02 8.32 8.52
N VAL A 116 9.28 8.54 8.90
CA VAL A 116 10.44 7.91 8.23
C VAL A 116 10.44 6.40 8.46
N SER A 117 10.16 5.96 9.68
CA SER A 117 10.17 4.55 10.06
C SER A 117 9.10 3.74 9.30
N PHE A 118 7.88 4.27 9.14
CA PHE A 118 6.83 3.60 8.36
C PHE A 118 7.14 3.53 6.86
N ASN A 119 7.72 4.59 6.29
CA ASN A 119 8.14 4.57 4.89
C ASN A 119 9.24 3.53 4.65
N MET A 120 10.22 3.41 5.56
CA MET A 120 11.24 2.37 5.47
C MET A 120 10.63 0.96 5.49
N ALA A 121 9.69 0.69 6.42
CA ALA A 121 9.01 -0.60 6.48
C ALA A 121 8.25 -0.92 5.19
N THR A 122 7.60 0.09 4.59
CA THR A 122 6.87 -0.08 3.33
C THR A 122 7.82 -0.30 2.14
N ILE A 123 8.98 0.35 2.12
CA ILE A 123 10.02 0.10 1.10
C ILE A 123 10.53 -1.34 1.20
N MET A 124 10.76 -1.86 2.41
CA MET A 124 11.14 -3.27 2.60
C MET A 124 10.09 -4.24 2.06
N LEU A 125 8.80 -3.94 2.24
CA LEU A 125 7.73 -4.73 1.63
C LEU A 125 7.73 -4.67 0.10
N ILE A 126 7.99 -3.50 -0.48
CA ILE A 126 8.06 -3.36 -1.94
C ILE A 126 9.22 -4.20 -2.47
N ILE A 127 10.39 -4.12 -1.83
CA ILE A 127 11.56 -4.96 -2.18
C ILE A 127 11.20 -6.44 -2.11
N ARG A 128 10.52 -6.86 -1.03
CA ARG A 128 10.03 -8.23 -0.87
C ARG A 128 9.12 -8.66 -2.01
N GLN A 129 8.24 -7.77 -2.48
CA GLN A 129 7.29 -8.08 -3.55
C GLN A 129 8.01 -8.42 -4.86
N TRP A 130 9.19 -7.84 -5.10
CA TRP A 130 10.05 -8.13 -6.26
C TRP A 130 11.08 -9.25 -6.03
N ALA A 131 11.31 -9.66 -4.78
CA ALA A 131 12.25 -10.71 -4.43
C ALA A 131 11.75 -12.09 -4.89
N ARG A 132 12.67 -12.93 -5.37
CA ARG A 132 12.36 -14.31 -5.76
C ARG A 132 12.43 -15.23 -4.55
N MET A 133 11.37 -15.98 -4.27
CA MET A 133 11.35 -17.03 -3.24
C MET A 133 12.07 -18.29 -3.75
N CYS A 134 13.00 -18.84 -2.97
CA CYS A 134 13.56 -20.18 -3.21
C CYS A 134 12.48 -21.21 -2.82
N ALA A 135 11.62 -21.58 -3.77
CA ALA A 135 10.54 -22.50 -3.46
C ALA A 135 11.08 -23.91 -3.11
N SER A 136 10.92 -24.32 -1.86
CA SER A 136 11.41 -25.61 -1.35
C SER A 136 10.45 -26.79 -1.61
N ASN A 137 9.15 -26.56 -1.80
CA ASN A 137 8.20 -27.64 -2.10
C ASN A 137 7.17 -27.16 -3.13
N TYR A 138 6.97 -27.94 -4.19
CA TYR A 138 5.98 -27.72 -5.23
C TYR A 138 4.80 -28.63 -4.89
N GLU A 139 3.65 -28.06 -4.51
CA GLU A 139 2.37 -28.69 -4.84
C GLU A 139 1.87 -27.97 -6.10
N GLU A 140 1.45 -28.76 -7.08
CA GLU A 140 1.22 -28.40 -8.48
C GLU A 140 -0.07 -27.57 -8.61
N GLY A 141 -0.05 -26.32 -8.11
CA GLY A 141 -1.23 -25.45 -8.10
C GLY A 141 -1.00 -24.03 -7.57
N ASP A 142 0.05 -23.80 -6.77
CA ASP A 142 0.30 -22.47 -6.21
C ASP A 142 1.15 -21.61 -7.17
N VAL A 143 0.44 -20.86 -8.00
CA VAL A 143 0.93 -19.82 -8.90
C VAL A 143 1.90 -18.90 -8.17
N ARG A 144 3.18 -19.13 -8.43
CA ARG A 144 4.30 -18.49 -7.77
C ARG A 144 4.29 -16.98 -8.01
N LEU A 145 4.38 -16.23 -6.93
CA LEU A 145 4.67 -14.79 -6.86
C LEU A 145 6.13 -14.49 -7.28
N THR A 146 6.67 -15.21 -8.26
CA THR A 146 8.08 -15.11 -8.65
C THR A 146 8.22 -14.17 -9.82
N ASN A 147 8.93 -13.07 -9.63
CA ASN A 147 9.38 -12.16 -10.69
C ASN A 147 10.00 -12.94 -11.87
N PRO A 148 9.36 -13.01 -13.06
CA PRO A 148 9.89 -13.78 -14.19
C PRO A 148 11.20 -13.22 -14.76
N LEU A 149 11.59 -11.98 -14.42
CA LEU A 149 12.70 -11.23 -15.02
C LEU A 149 14.05 -11.30 -14.27
N GLY A 150 14.08 -11.54 -12.96
CA GLY A 150 15.32 -11.50 -12.15
C GLY A 150 16.27 -12.71 -12.25
N ARG A 151 17.07 -12.89 -13.30
CA ARG A 151 18.18 -13.88 -13.28
C ARG A 151 19.14 -13.56 -12.10
N GLY A 152 19.14 -14.37 -11.03
CA GLY A 152 19.94 -14.12 -9.82
C GLY A 152 19.66 -15.10 -8.66
N HIS A 153 20.33 -14.88 -7.52
CA HIS A 153 20.22 -15.69 -6.30
C HIS A 153 18.81 -15.57 -5.67
N CYS A 154 18.22 -16.70 -5.25
CA CYS A 154 16.89 -16.71 -4.62
C CYS A 154 17.00 -16.46 -3.10
N TRP A 155 15.92 -15.94 -2.49
CA TRP A 155 15.84 -15.71 -1.05
C TRP A 155 15.16 -16.88 -0.32
N PRO A 156 15.64 -17.30 0.86
CA PRO A 156 15.00 -18.33 1.66
C PRO A 156 13.64 -17.87 2.19
N ASP A 157 12.68 -18.81 2.29
CA ASP A 157 11.28 -18.55 2.65
C ASP A 157 11.10 -17.93 4.05
N GLU A 158 12.02 -18.20 4.96
CA GLU A 158 12.03 -17.64 6.32
C GLU A 158 12.20 -16.12 6.30
N VAL A 159 13.11 -15.62 5.45
CA VAL A 159 13.39 -14.18 5.34
C VAL A 159 12.21 -13.46 4.71
N VAL A 160 11.61 -14.06 3.68
CA VAL A 160 10.48 -13.44 2.96
C VAL A 160 9.22 -13.38 3.83
N ARG A 161 8.94 -14.41 4.63
CA ARG A 161 7.83 -14.39 5.59
C ARG A 161 8.10 -13.45 6.75
N GLY A 162 9.29 -13.50 7.33
CA GLY A 162 9.68 -12.64 8.45
C GLY A 162 9.54 -11.14 8.16
N ILE A 163 9.87 -10.69 6.95
CA ILE A 163 9.67 -9.27 6.55
C ILE A 163 8.19 -8.90 6.52
N ALA A 164 7.32 -9.81 6.09
CA ALA A 164 5.89 -9.57 6.03
C ALA A 164 5.27 -9.49 7.43
N ASP A 165 5.64 -10.42 8.30
CA ASP A 165 5.18 -10.47 9.68
C ASP A 165 5.65 -9.24 10.45
N PHE A 166 6.91 -8.84 10.26
CA PHE A 166 7.45 -7.60 10.82
C PHE A 166 6.64 -6.38 10.36
N TYR A 167 6.34 -6.27 9.06
CA TYR A 167 5.54 -5.16 8.56
C TYR A 167 4.13 -5.16 9.14
N MET A 168 3.46 -6.31 9.20
CA MET A 168 2.11 -6.40 9.76
C MET A 168 2.10 -6.02 11.23
N ALA A 169 3.05 -6.52 12.03
CA ALA A 169 3.22 -6.14 13.42
C ALA A 169 3.53 -4.65 13.59
N TYR A 170 4.41 -4.11 12.75
CA TYR A 170 4.78 -2.70 12.76
C TYR A 170 3.61 -1.79 12.37
N SER A 171 2.84 -2.17 11.34
CA SER A 171 1.64 -1.44 10.92
C SER A 171 0.59 -1.46 12.02
N ALA A 172 0.39 -2.59 12.70
CA ALA A 172 -0.57 -2.68 13.81
C ALA A 172 -0.22 -1.80 15.02
N VAL A 173 1.07 -1.51 15.24
CA VAL A 173 1.52 -0.61 16.32
C VAL A 173 1.42 0.87 15.93
N THR A 174 1.45 1.17 14.63
CA THR A 174 1.51 2.55 14.10
C THR A 174 0.18 3.06 13.54
N GLU A 175 -0.85 2.21 13.47
CA GLU A 175 -2.24 2.57 13.18
C GLU A 175 -3.01 3.00 14.43
#